data_AF-A0A6B8IZG6-F1
#
_entry.id   AF-A0A6B8IZG6-F1
#
_cell.length_a   1.000
_cell.length_b   1.000
_cell.length_c   1.000
_cell.angle_alpha   90.00
_cell.angle_beta   90.00
_cell.angle_gamma   90.00
#
_symmetry.space_group_name_H-M   'P 1'
#
loop_
_entity.id
_entity.type
_entity.pdbx_description
1 polymer ?
#
loop_
_entity_poly.entity_id
_entity_poly.type
_entity_poly.pdbx_seq_one_letter_code
_entity_poly.pdbx_strand_id
1 'polypeptide(L)'
;MPEAAVWVVAAVAVYAIGVAIYAIFYWPWSRAQRALRRLRTQGAPLRRMRKSEARILRLIEFPAGLPVYLLEGSCAEFVIRSRISPAQHVQTLAGVPVKYPAGLARAVRAGSNTAEVVLGHDHAMVVRLNGVTLA
;
A
#
# COMPACT_ATOMS: atom_id res chain seq x y z
N MET A 1 26.67 -43.10 3.44
CA MET A 1 25.27 -42.74 3.75
C MET A 1 25.08 -41.42 4.52
N PRO A 2 26.00 -40.89 5.37
CA PRO A 2 25.74 -39.64 6.10
C PRO A 2 25.92 -38.36 5.26
N GLU A 3 26.79 -38.36 4.26
CA GLU A 3 27.09 -37.17 3.45
C GLU A 3 25.89 -36.69 2.62
N ALA A 4 25.16 -37.62 1.99
CA ALA A 4 23.97 -37.29 1.22
C ALA A 4 22.88 -36.63 2.09
N ALA A 5 22.71 -37.10 3.33
CA ALA A 5 21.78 -36.50 4.27
C ALA A 5 22.17 -35.06 4.64
N VAL A 6 23.47 -34.78 4.84
CA VAL A 6 23.97 -33.43 5.12
C VAL A 6 23.70 -32.48 3.94
N TRP A 7 23.93 -32.94 2.70
CA TRP A 7 23.64 -32.13 1.51
C TRP A 7 22.15 -31.84 1.33
N VAL A 8 21.28 -32.80 1.64
CA VAL A 8 19.82 -32.59 1.61
C VAL A 8 19.39 -31.56 2.66
N VAL A 9 19.90 -31.67 3.90
CA VAL A 9 19.59 -30.69 4.96
C VAL A 9 20.09 -29.29 4.57
N ALA A 10 21.31 -29.19 4.02
CA ALA A 10 21.84 -27.92 3.55
C ALA A 10 20.99 -27.30 2.43
N ALA A 11 20.54 -28.11 1.45
CA ALA A 11 19.69 -27.64 0.36
C ALA A 11 18.33 -27.14 0.87
N VAL A 12 17.70 -27.86 1.81
CA VAL A 12 16.43 -27.46 2.43
C VAL A 12 16.59 -26.16 3.22
N ALA A 13 17.69 -26.00 3.95
CA ALA A 13 17.97 -24.79 4.71
C ALA A 13 18.12 -23.56 3.79
N VAL A 14 18.90 -23.68 2.71
CA VAL A 14 19.07 -22.60 1.73
C VAL A 14 17.74 -22.23 1.07
N TYR A 15 16.94 -23.24 0.70
CA TYR A 15 15.61 -23.00 0.14
C TYR A 15 14.69 -22.29 1.13
N ALA A 16 14.63 -22.74 2.38
CA ALA A 16 13.80 -22.13 3.42
C ALA A 16 14.19 -20.67 3.70
N ILE A 17 15.50 -20.36 3.71
CA ILE A 17 15.99 -18.98 3.84
C ILE A 17 15.55 -18.13 2.65
N GLY A 18 15.67 -18.65 1.42
CA GLY A 18 15.21 -17.97 0.22
C GLY A 18 13.71 -17.66 0.26
N VAL A 19 12.89 -18.62 0.69
CA VAL A 19 11.44 -18.45 0.86
C VAL A 19 11.12 -17.42 1.95
N ALA A 20 11.84 -17.45 3.08
CA ALA A 20 11.65 -16.49 4.17
C ALA A 20 11.97 -15.05 3.72
N ILE A 21 13.09 -14.85 3.00
CA ILE A 21 13.44 -13.56 2.42
C ILE A 21 12.34 -13.09 1.46
N TYR A 22 11.87 -13.97 0.57
CA TYR A 22 10.79 -13.62 -0.35
C TYR A 22 9.50 -13.22 0.38
N ALA A 23 9.09 -14.01 1.37
CA ALA A 23 7.89 -13.80 2.17
C ALA A 23 7.94 -12.50 2.99
N ILE A 24 9.13 -12.09 3.44
CA ILE A 24 9.29 -10.87 4.25
C ILE A 24 9.37 -9.62 3.36
N PHE A 25 10.13 -9.66 2.27
CA PHE A 25 10.44 -8.45 1.50
C PHE A 25 9.53 -8.21 0.29
N TYR A 26 9.14 -9.25 -0.43
CA TYR A 26 8.45 -9.12 -1.73
C TYR A 26 6.96 -9.42 -1.65
N TRP A 27 6.57 -10.34 -0.77
CA TRP A 27 5.18 -10.74 -0.61
C TRP A 27 4.25 -9.61 -0.14
N PRO A 28 4.63 -8.75 0.84
CA PRO A 28 3.75 -7.67 1.29
C PRO A 28 3.44 -6.67 0.18
N TRP A 29 4.45 -6.29 -0.62
CA TRP A 29 4.28 -5.39 -1.76
C TRP A 29 3.37 -6.01 -2.83
N SER A 30 3.60 -7.27 -3.18
CA SER A 30 2.77 -8.00 -4.16
C SER A 30 1.32 -8.13 -3.70
N ARG A 31 1.07 -8.31 -2.39
CA ARG A 31 -0.27 -8.33 -1.81
C ARG A 31 -0.93 -6.95 -1.88
N ALA A 32 -0.17 -5.89 -1.60
CA ALA A 32 -0.67 -4.52 -1.65
C ALA A 32 -1.06 -4.10 -3.08
N GLN A 33 -0.20 -4.39 -4.06
CA GLN A 33 -0.51 -4.15 -5.47
C GLN A 33 -1.73 -4.94 -5.94
N ARG A 34 -1.92 -6.18 -5.49
CA ARG A 34 -3.13 -6.97 -5.77
C ARG A 34 -4.39 -6.33 -5.17
N ALA A 35 -4.30 -5.77 -3.96
CA ALA A 35 -5.40 -5.03 -3.37
C ALA A 35 -5.74 -3.76 -4.18
N LEU A 36 -4.74 -3.00 -4.62
CA LEU A 36 -4.94 -1.85 -5.51
C LEU A 36 -5.62 -2.24 -6.82
N ARG A 37 -5.15 -3.32 -7.45
CA ARG A 37 -5.75 -3.85 -8.69
C ARG A 37 -7.20 -4.25 -8.49
N ARG A 38 -7.52 -4.92 -7.38
CA ARG A 38 -8.91 -5.28 -7.04
C ARG A 38 -9.77 -4.05 -6.81
N LEU A 39 -9.27 -3.03 -6.11
CA LEU A 39 -10.02 -1.78 -5.96
C LEU A 39 -10.27 -1.10 -7.30
N ARG A 40 -9.31 -1.16 -8.22
CA ARG A 40 -9.46 -0.59 -9.57
C ARG A 40 -10.45 -1.35 -10.45
N THR A 41 -10.53 -2.68 -10.34
CA THR A 41 -11.40 -3.50 -11.20
C THR A 41 -12.77 -3.77 -10.61
N GLN A 42 -12.88 -3.87 -9.29
CA GLN A 42 -14.08 -4.28 -8.56
C GLN A 42 -14.62 -3.19 -7.63
N GLY A 43 -13.87 -2.12 -7.39
CA GLY A 43 -14.30 -1.03 -6.52
C GLY A 43 -15.45 -0.25 -7.13
N ALA A 44 -16.48 0.02 -6.32
CA ALA A 44 -17.53 0.96 -6.68
C ALA A 44 -17.05 2.39 -6.37
N PRO A 45 -17.13 3.33 -7.33
CA PRO A 45 -16.80 4.72 -7.06
C PRO A 45 -17.84 5.30 -6.08
N LEU A 46 -17.39 5.85 -4.96
CA LEU A 46 -18.27 6.46 -3.96
C LEU A 46 -18.86 7.76 -4.49
N ARG A 47 -18.00 8.63 -5.03
CA ARG A 47 -18.41 9.94 -5.55
C ARG A 47 -17.45 10.48 -6.58
N ARG A 48 -17.91 11.50 -7.31
CA ARG A 48 -17.03 12.34 -8.13
C ARG A 48 -16.19 13.27 -7.24
N MET A 49 -14.98 13.53 -7.71
CA MET A 49 -14.02 14.39 -7.05
C MET A 49 -14.48 15.85 -7.02
N ARG A 50 -14.31 16.55 -5.89
CA ARG A 50 -14.65 17.98 -5.78
C ARG A 50 -13.56 18.84 -6.43
N LYS A 51 -13.94 20.04 -6.89
CA LYS A 51 -13.00 20.99 -7.53
C LYS A 51 -11.85 21.42 -6.60
N SER A 52 -12.12 21.59 -5.30
CA SER A 52 -11.10 21.93 -4.29
C SER A 52 -10.06 20.82 -4.14
N GLU A 53 -10.52 19.57 -4.01
CA GLU A 53 -9.66 18.38 -3.95
C GLU A 53 -8.83 18.24 -5.22
N ALA A 54 -9.44 18.49 -6.38
CA ALA A 54 -8.78 18.40 -7.68
C ALA A 54 -7.65 19.42 -7.81
N ARG A 55 -7.82 20.62 -7.25
CA ARG A 55 -6.78 21.63 -7.20
C ARG A 55 -5.58 21.15 -6.37
N ILE A 56 -5.83 20.55 -5.20
CA ILE A 56 -4.76 20.03 -4.32
C ILE A 56 -4.03 18.87 -5.00
N LEU A 57 -4.74 17.92 -5.61
CA LEU A 57 -4.09 16.81 -6.30
C LEU A 57 -3.26 17.26 -7.51
N ARG A 58 -3.69 18.30 -8.23
CA ARG A 58 -2.89 18.91 -9.30
C ARG A 58 -1.58 19.50 -8.79
N LEU A 59 -1.57 20.09 -7.58
CA LEU A 59 -0.34 20.60 -6.97
C LEU A 59 0.66 19.49 -6.63
N ILE A 60 0.18 18.26 -6.43
CA ILE A 60 0.99 17.08 -6.10
C ILE A 60 1.22 16.22 -7.37
N GLU A 61 0.93 16.77 -8.56
CA GLU A 61 1.03 16.09 -9.86
C GLU A 61 0.27 14.74 -9.91
N PHE A 62 -0.75 14.59 -9.08
CA PHE A 62 -1.56 13.38 -9.00
C PHE A 62 -2.78 13.50 -9.93
N PRO A 63 -3.24 12.41 -10.57
CA PRO A 63 -4.38 12.47 -11.49
C PRO A 63 -5.62 13.07 -10.82
N ALA A 64 -6.00 14.25 -11.31
CA ALA A 64 -7.13 15.02 -10.82
C ALA A 64 -8.35 14.80 -11.72
N GLY A 65 -9.50 14.52 -11.12
CA GLY A 65 -10.76 14.23 -11.83
C GLY A 65 -11.11 12.75 -11.92
N LEU A 66 -10.31 11.87 -11.32
CA LEU A 66 -10.65 10.44 -11.18
C LEU A 66 -11.74 10.22 -10.11
N PRO A 67 -12.48 9.12 -10.20
CA PRO A 67 -13.45 8.75 -9.18
C PRO A 67 -12.79 8.57 -7.81
N VAL A 68 -13.52 8.95 -6.76
CA VAL A 68 -13.12 8.76 -5.37
C VAL A 68 -13.69 7.44 -4.88
N TYR A 69 -12.86 6.62 -4.26
CA TYR A 69 -13.21 5.33 -3.69
C TYR A 69 -13.20 5.38 -2.17
N LEU A 70 -14.06 4.59 -1.54
CA LEU A 70 -14.06 4.40 -0.10
C LEU A 70 -13.19 3.18 0.25
N LEU A 71 -12.28 3.37 1.19
CA LEU A 71 -11.55 2.29 1.82
C LEU A 71 -11.84 2.29 3.31
N GLU A 72 -12.04 1.10 3.86
CA GLU A 72 -12.22 0.91 5.29
C GLU A 72 -11.37 -0.27 5.75
N GLY A 73 -10.57 -0.04 6.79
CA GLY A 73 -9.79 -1.10 7.40
C GLY A 73 -8.57 -0.59 8.15
N SER A 74 -7.72 -1.54 8.55
CA SER A 74 -6.51 -1.23 9.32
C SER A 74 -5.47 -0.51 8.47
N CYS A 75 -4.77 0.43 9.10
CA CYS A 75 -3.53 0.97 8.57
C CYS A 75 -2.35 0.07 8.94
N ALA A 76 -1.44 -0.15 8.00
CA ALA A 76 -0.18 -0.85 8.25
C ALA A 76 0.95 -0.19 7.46
N GLU A 77 2.15 -0.18 8.03
CA GLU A 77 3.35 0.33 7.36
C GLU A 77 4.37 -0.80 7.25
N PHE A 78 5.04 -0.88 6.11
CA PHE A 78 6.17 -1.77 5.92
C PHE A 78 7.26 -1.09 5.09
N VAL A 79 8.48 -1.59 5.27
CA VAL A 79 9.66 -1.07 4.58
C VAL A 79 10.07 -2.04 3.50
N ILE A 80 10.06 -1.59 2.25
CA ILE A 80 10.65 -2.32 1.13
C ILE A 80 12.14 -2.00 1.13
N ARG A 81 12.95 -2.99 1.52
CA ARG A 81 14.42 -2.90 1.42
C ARG A 81 14.85 -3.57 0.13
N SER A 82 15.55 -2.81 -0.71
CA SER A 82 16.25 -3.33 -1.88
C SER A 82 17.76 -3.29 -1.61
N ARG A 83 18.52 -4.21 -2.20
CA ARG A 83 20.00 -4.15 -2.16
C ARG A 83 20.56 -2.96 -2.95
N ILE A 84 19.78 -2.45 -3.92
CA ILE A 84 20.22 -1.47 -4.93
C ILE A 84 19.52 -0.12 -4.73
N SER A 85 18.38 -0.08 -4.03
CA SER A 85 17.58 1.13 -3.87
C SER A 85 17.40 1.47 -2.40
N PRO A 86 17.31 2.77 -2.04
CA PRO A 86 17.04 3.19 -0.68
C PRO A 86 15.74 2.56 -0.16
N ALA A 87 15.71 2.30 1.15
CA ALA A 87 14.55 1.73 1.81
C ALA A 87 13.30 2.59 1.55
N GLN A 88 12.25 1.98 1.01
CA GLN A 88 10.99 2.67 0.72
C GLN A 88 9.96 2.34 1.79
N HIS A 89 9.46 3.37 2.46
CA HIS A 89 8.35 3.24 3.39
C HIS A 89 7.05 3.21 2.61
N VAL A 90 6.33 2.10 2.71
CA VAL A 90 5.02 1.91 2.10
C VAL A 90 3.98 1.82 3.19
N GLN A 91 3.04 2.75 3.16
CA GLN A 91 1.88 2.72 4.02
C GLN A 91 0.71 2.10 3.25
N THR A 92 -0.10 1.33 3.97
CA THR A 92 -1.29 0.68 3.43
C THR A 92 -2.50 0.97 4.30
N LEU A 93 -3.66 1.02 3.65
CA LEU A 93 -4.97 1.11 4.31
C LEU A 93 -5.88 0.07 3.68
N ALA A 94 -6.47 -0.80 4.51
CA ALA A 94 -7.19 -1.98 4.05
C ALA A 94 -6.36 -2.86 3.09
N GLY A 95 -5.03 -2.86 3.27
CA GLY A 95 -4.09 -3.56 2.40
C GLY A 95 -3.81 -2.88 1.05
N VAL A 96 -4.44 -1.76 0.72
CA VAL A 96 -4.14 -0.98 -0.49
C VAL A 96 -2.96 -0.02 -0.19
N PRO A 97 -1.95 0.08 -1.08
CA PRO A 97 -0.87 1.05 -0.92
C PRO A 97 -1.42 2.47 -1.03
N VAL A 98 -1.16 3.28 -0.01
CA VAL A 98 -1.65 4.65 0.08
C VAL A 98 -0.53 5.64 0.40
N LYS A 99 -0.69 6.88 -0.06
CA LYS A 99 0.09 8.02 0.42
C LYS A 99 -0.83 9.02 1.10
N TYR A 100 -0.34 9.57 2.22
CA TYR A 100 -1.00 10.62 2.96
C TYR A 100 -0.36 11.94 2.58
N PRO A 101 -1.12 12.88 2.01
CA PRO A 101 -0.64 14.24 1.85
C PRO A 101 -0.44 14.89 3.23
N ALA A 102 0.41 15.93 3.27
CA ALA A 102 0.87 16.54 4.50
C ALA A 102 -0.30 16.92 5.43
N GLY A 103 -0.18 16.55 6.71
CA GLY A 103 -1.19 16.83 7.73
C GLY A 103 -2.20 15.69 7.97
N LEU A 104 -2.57 14.90 6.95
CA LEU A 104 -3.56 13.82 7.13
C LEU A 104 -3.02 12.60 7.91
N ALA A 105 -1.70 12.37 7.90
CA ALA A 105 -1.09 11.26 8.63
C ALA A 105 -1.40 11.29 10.13
N ARG A 106 -1.63 12.49 10.71
CA ARG A 106 -1.98 12.67 12.13
C ARG A 106 -3.41 12.23 12.46
N ALA A 107 -4.28 12.08 11.46
CA ALA A 107 -5.68 11.65 11.65
C ALA A 107 -5.85 10.13 11.62
N VAL A 108 -4.76 9.36 11.46
CA VAL A 108 -4.77 7.90 11.53
C VAL A 108 -5.05 7.46 12.97
N ARG A 109 -6.01 6.55 13.13
CA ARG A 109 -6.36 5.91 14.40
C ARG A 109 -5.76 4.52 14.49
N ALA A 110 -5.49 4.06 15.71
CA ALA A 110 -5.20 2.66 15.96
C ALA A 110 -6.45 1.82 15.66
N GLY A 111 -6.36 0.86 14.74
CA GLY A 111 -7.48 0.02 14.32
C GLY A 111 -8.05 0.39 12.94
N SER A 112 -9.38 0.33 12.80
CA SER A 112 -10.06 0.61 11.53
C SER A 112 -10.10 2.10 11.25
N ASN A 113 -9.76 2.46 10.01
CA ASN A 113 -9.80 3.81 9.49
C ASN A 113 -10.66 3.84 8.24
N THR A 114 -11.39 4.92 8.05
CA THR A 114 -12.19 5.16 6.84
C THR A 114 -11.52 6.23 6.01
N ALA A 115 -11.14 5.91 4.78
CA ALA A 115 -10.45 6.83 3.88
C ALA A 115 -11.19 6.96 2.55
N GLU A 116 -11.31 8.20 2.09
CA GLU A 116 -11.68 8.50 0.71
C GLU A 116 -10.38 8.68 -0.09
N VAL A 117 -10.19 7.86 -1.12
CA VAL A 117 -8.94 7.79 -1.87
C VAL A 117 -9.16 7.95 -3.37
N VAL A 118 -8.15 8.51 -4.04
CA VAL A 118 -8.08 8.56 -5.50
C VAL A 118 -7.01 7.59 -5.96
N LEU A 119 -7.34 6.76 -6.93
CA LEU A 119 -6.42 5.75 -7.47
C LEU A 119 -5.38 6.39 -8.39
N GLY A 120 -4.10 6.18 -8.09
CA GLY A 120 -3.00 6.39 -9.02
C GLY A 120 -2.58 5.09 -9.70
N HIS A 121 -1.42 5.12 -10.36
CA HIS A 121 -0.87 3.93 -11.00
C HIS A 121 -0.37 2.91 -9.97
N ASP A 122 0.53 3.33 -9.07
CA ASP A 122 1.21 2.44 -8.10
C ASP A 122 0.64 2.51 -6.68
N HIS A 123 -0.06 3.59 -6.36
CA HIS A 123 -0.62 3.84 -5.03
C HIS A 123 -1.88 4.69 -5.15
N ALA A 124 -2.71 4.66 -4.12
CA ALA A 124 -3.83 5.58 -3.97
C ALA A 124 -3.43 6.79 -3.12
N MET A 125 -3.95 7.97 -3.45
CA MET A 125 -3.76 9.18 -2.64
C MET A 125 -4.96 9.37 -1.73
N VAL A 126 -4.72 9.57 -0.44
CA VAL A 126 -5.78 9.84 0.54
C VAL A 126 -6.22 11.29 0.42
N VAL A 127 -7.51 11.51 0.16
CA VAL A 127 -8.11 12.85 0.07
C VAL A 127 -8.82 13.22 1.37
N ARG A 128 -9.43 12.22 2.01
CA ARG A 128 -10.08 12.37 3.30
C ARG A 128 -9.79 11.16 4.17
N LEU A 129 -9.57 11.38 5.46
CA LEU A 129 -9.31 10.31 6.44
C LEU A 129 -10.14 10.56 7.70
N ASN A 130 -10.97 9.58 8.10
CA ASN A 130 -11.81 9.63 9.29
C ASN A 130 -12.65 10.92 9.38
N GLY A 131 -13.14 11.40 8.25
CA GLY A 131 -13.91 12.65 8.15
C GLY A 131 -13.06 13.93 7.99
N VAL A 132 -11.75 13.87 8.23
CA VAL A 132 -10.80 14.99 8.06
C VAL A 132 -10.39 15.12 6.60
N THR A 133 -10.55 16.30 6.01
CA THR A 133 -10.15 16.60 4.63
C THR A 133 -8.79 17.27 4.57
N LEU A 134 -8.13 17.17 3.42
CA LEU A 134 -7.08 18.11 3.03
C LEU A 134 -7.63 19.55 3.08
N ALA A 135 -7.08 20.36 3.97
CA ALA A 135 -7.30 21.80 4.02
C ALA A 135 -6.26 22.51 3.14
#